data_AF-G5LJ95-F1
#
_entry.id   AF-G5LJ95-F1
#
_cell.length_a   1.000
_cell.length_b   1.000
_cell.length_c   1.000
_cell.angle_alpha   90.00
_cell.angle_beta   90.00
_cell.angle_gamma   90.00
#
_symmetry.space_group_name_H-M   'P 1'
#
loop_
_entity.id
_entity.type
_entity.pdbx_description
1 polymer ?
#
loop_
_entity_poly.entity_id
_entity_poly.type
_entity_poly.pdbx_seq_one_letter_code
_entity_poly.pdbx_strand_id
1 'polypeptide(L)'
;MHSDYSMIDGLAKTGPLVKKAASLGMPALAITDFTNLCGLVKFYGAGHGAGIKPIVGADFNVHNELLGDELTHLTVLAANNTGYQNLTLLISKAYQRGYGAAGPIIERDWLVELKEGLILLSGGRMGDVGRCLLRGNQALVEECVAFYEAHFPDRYFLELIRTGRQDEETYLHAAVELAEARGLPVVAT
;
A
#
# COMPACT_ATOMS: atom_id res chain seq x y z
N MET A 1 -1.01 -8.31 0.70
CA MET A 1 -1.55 -9.69 0.61
C MET A 1 -2.85 -9.66 -0.15
N HIS A 2 -2.95 -10.35 -1.29
CA HIS A 2 -4.13 -10.30 -2.15
C HIS A 2 -4.94 -11.61 -2.07
N SER A 3 -6.26 -11.46 -2.10
CA SER A 3 -7.24 -12.53 -2.20
C SER A 3 -7.78 -12.64 -3.62
N ASP A 4 -8.65 -13.61 -3.87
CA ASP A 4 -9.37 -13.74 -5.15
C ASP A 4 -10.25 -12.52 -5.50
N TYR A 5 -10.50 -11.62 -4.55
CA TYR A 5 -11.20 -10.36 -4.78
C TYR A 5 -10.36 -9.26 -5.43
N SER A 6 -9.04 -9.42 -5.52
CA SER A 6 -8.21 -8.48 -6.27
C SER A 6 -8.53 -8.52 -7.78
N MET A 7 -9.10 -9.63 -8.28
CA MET A 7 -9.61 -9.87 -9.65
C MET A 7 -8.55 -9.85 -10.75
N ILE A 8 -7.63 -8.89 -10.71
CA ILE A 8 -6.47 -8.81 -11.61
C ILE A 8 -5.37 -9.80 -11.19
N ASP A 9 -5.33 -10.14 -9.91
CA ASP A 9 -4.44 -11.11 -9.31
C ASP A 9 -5.10 -11.78 -8.09
N GLY A 10 -4.32 -12.58 -7.35
CA GLY A 10 -4.79 -13.29 -6.17
C GLY A 10 -5.51 -14.60 -6.50
N LEU A 11 -5.22 -15.64 -5.73
CA LEU A 11 -5.76 -16.99 -5.95
C LEU A 11 -6.55 -17.49 -4.74
N ALA A 12 -6.04 -17.23 -3.54
CA ALA A 12 -6.62 -17.75 -2.32
C ALA A 12 -7.81 -16.88 -1.88
N LYS A 13 -8.92 -17.53 -1.50
CA LYS A 13 -10.05 -16.84 -0.90
C LYS A 13 -9.69 -16.32 0.50
N THR A 14 -10.42 -15.32 0.98
CA THR A 14 -10.22 -14.71 2.30
C THR A 14 -10.21 -15.73 3.46
N GLY A 15 -11.14 -16.69 3.46
CA GLY A 15 -11.21 -17.73 4.50
C GLY A 15 -9.95 -18.62 4.60
N PRO A 16 -9.48 -19.24 3.49
CA PRO A 16 -8.20 -19.94 3.43
C PRO A 16 -7.00 -19.11 3.89
N LEU A 17 -6.92 -17.83 3.51
CA LEU A 17 -5.84 -16.94 3.95
C LEU A 17 -5.82 -16.78 5.48
N VAL A 18 -6.99 -16.53 6.09
CA VAL A 18 -7.13 -16.44 7.55
C VAL A 18 -6.75 -17.75 8.23
N LYS A 19 -7.22 -18.89 7.72
CA LYS A 19 -6.87 -20.21 8.27
C LYS A 19 -5.36 -20.46 8.20
N LYS A 20 -4.71 -20.05 7.11
CA LYS A 20 -3.26 -20.18 6.98
C LYS A 20 -2.53 -19.32 7.99
N ALA A 21 -2.92 -18.05 8.16
CA ALA A 21 -2.35 -17.16 9.17
C ALA A 21 -2.48 -17.74 10.59
N ALA A 22 -3.67 -18.26 10.93
CA ALA A 22 -3.90 -18.92 12.21
C ALA A 22 -3.03 -20.17 12.41
N SER A 23 -2.86 -21.00 11.38
CA SER A 23 -1.98 -22.18 11.45
C SER A 23 -0.50 -21.85 11.64
N LEU A 24 -0.09 -20.63 11.27
CA LEU A 24 1.27 -20.12 11.47
C LEU A 24 1.43 -19.40 12.83
N GLY A 25 0.38 -19.33 13.66
CA GLY A 25 0.42 -18.63 14.94
C GLY A 25 0.53 -17.11 14.82
N MET A 26 0.15 -16.54 13.66
CA MET A 26 0.18 -15.09 13.45
C MET A 26 -0.99 -14.42 14.19
N PRO A 27 -0.79 -13.31 14.92
CA PRO A 27 -1.85 -12.66 15.69
C PRO A 27 -2.79 -11.79 14.84
N ALA A 28 -2.33 -11.34 13.68
CA ALA A 28 -3.05 -10.44 12.80
C ALA A 28 -2.72 -10.77 11.34
N LEU A 29 -3.60 -10.34 10.43
CA LEU A 29 -3.40 -10.44 8.99
C LEU A 29 -3.92 -9.15 8.35
N ALA A 30 -3.23 -8.63 7.35
CA ALA A 30 -3.77 -7.63 6.43
C ALA A 30 -4.19 -8.30 5.12
N ILE A 31 -5.34 -7.91 4.57
CA ILE A 31 -5.70 -8.19 3.18
C ILE A 31 -5.82 -6.84 2.48
N THR A 32 -5.06 -6.68 1.40
CA THR A 32 -4.87 -5.43 0.67
C THR A 32 -5.21 -5.63 -0.80
N ASP A 33 -6.45 -6.04 -1.09
CA ASP A 33 -6.89 -6.29 -2.47
C ASP A 33 -6.79 -5.04 -3.35
N PHE A 34 -6.61 -5.23 -4.65
CA PHE A 34 -6.39 -4.12 -5.57
C PHE A 34 -7.63 -3.22 -5.69
N THR A 35 -7.50 -1.99 -5.18
CA THR A 35 -8.47 -0.90 -5.20
C THR A 35 -9.87 -1.32 -4.71
N ASN A 36 -10.00 -2.30 -3.83
CA ASN A 36 -11.33 -2.72 -3.37
C ASN A 36 -11.34 -3.31 -1.96
N LEU A 37 -12.54 -3.38 -1.37
CA LEU A 37 -12.81 -3.98 -0.06
C LEU A 37 -13.89 -5.07 -0.15
N CYS A 38 -14.03 -5.72 -1.30
CA CYS A 38 -15.11 -6.69 -1.57
C CYS A 38 -15.06 -7.89 -0.61
N GLY A 39 -13.86 -8.33 -0.23
CA GLY A 39 -13.64 -9.42 0.69
C GLY A 39 -13.84 -9.08 2.18
N LEU A 40 -14.05 -7.80 2.52
CA LEU A 40 -13.88 -7.29 3.88
C LEU A 40 -14.81 -7.94 4.92
N VAL A 41 -16.11 -8.02 4.62
CA VAL A 41 -17.09 -8.59 5.57
C VAL A 41 -16.78 -10.07 5.87
N LYS A 42 -16.40 -10.82 4.84
CA LYS A 42 -15.98 -12.23 4.98
C LYS A 42 -14.67 -12.35 5.76
N PHE A 43 -13.73 -11.45 5.49
CA PHE A 43 -12.46 -11.40 6.18
C PHE A 43 -12.63 -11.11 7.68
N TYR A 44 -13.46 -10.14 8.06
CA TYR A 44 -13.77 -9.84 9.45
C TYR A 44 -14.40 -11.03 10.18
N GLY A 45 -15.42 -11.65 9.59
CA GLY A 45 -16.08 -12.82 10.19
C GLY A 45 -15.14 -14.01 10.35
N ALA A 46 -14.32 -14.30 9.33
CA ALA A 46 -13.33 -15.37 9.37
C ALA A 46 -12.22 -15.08 10.40
N GLY A 47 -11.70 -13.85 10.45
CA GLY A 47 -10.67 -13.44 11.39
C GLY A 47 -11.13 -13.58 12.83
N HIS A 48 -12.33 -13.07 13.15
CA HIS A 48 -12.91 -13.21 14.48
C HIS A 48 -13.08 -14.68 14.89
N GLY A 49 -13.63 -15.52 14.00
CA GLY A 49 -13.80 -16.94 14.27
C GLY A 49 -12.49 -17.73 14.45
N ALA A 50 -11.37 -17.22 13.92
CA ALA A 50 -10.06 -17.84 14.03
C ALA A 50 -9.14 -17.18 15.08
N GLY A 51 -9.61 -16.15 15.80
CA GLY A 51 -8.79 -15.39 16.75
C GLY A 51 -7.72 -14.50 16.11
N ILE A 52 -7.88 -14.15 14.83
CA ILE A 52 -6.95 -13.32 14.05
C ILE A 52 -7.51 -11.90 13.97
N LYS A 53 -6.70 -10.91 14.32
CA LYS A 53 -7.06 -9.50 14.13
C LYS A 53 -7.02 -9.14 12.63
N PRO A 54 -8.15 -8.76 12.02
CA PRO A 54 -8.18 -8.27 10.64
C PRO A 54 -7.60 -6.85 10.56
N ILE A 55 -6.69 -6.61 9.63
CA ILE A 55 -6.17 -5.29 9.27
C ILE A 55 -6.71 -4.94 7.89
N VAL A 56 -7.38 -3.79 7.80
CA VAL A 56 -8.05 -3.35 6.57
C VAL A 56 -7.08 -2.52 5.74
N GLY A 57 -6.97 -2.81 4.46
CA GLY A 57 -6.25 -1.99 3.51
C GLY A 57 -6.61 -2.32 2.07
N ALA A 58 -6.01 -1.58 1.14
CA ALA A 58 -6.11 -1.82 -0.28
C ALA A 58 -4.84 -1.33 -0.98
N ASP A 59 -4.52 -1.95 -2.11
CA ASP A 59 -3.41 -1.56 -2.97
C ASP A 59 -3.93 -0.69 -4.13
N PHE A 60 -3.15 0.32 -4.50
CA PHE A 60 -3.54 1.31 -5.50
C PHE A 60 -2.44 1.52 -6.54
N ASN A 61 -2.89 1.78 -7.77
CA ASN A 61 -2.10 2.51 -8.74
C ASN A 61 -2.27 4.01 -8.47
N VAL A 62 -1.14 4.71 -8.34
CA VAL A 62 -1.08 6.13 -8.02
C VAL A 62 -0.47 6.87 -9.20
N HIS A 63 -1.19 7.88 -9.66
CA HIS A 63 -0.65 8.90 -10.55
C HIS A 63 -0.02 10.01 -9.71
N ASN A 64 1.17 10.42 -10.13
CA ASN A 64 1.94 11.49 -9.51
C ASN A 64 2.49 12.36 -10.64
N GLU A 65 2.09 13.63 -10.68
CA GLU A 65 2.52 14.57 -11.73
C GLU A 65 4.06 14.63 -11.88
N LEU A 66 4.81 14.42 -10.79
CA LEU A 66 6.28 14.40 -10.80
C LEU A 66 6.88 13.26 -11.65
N LEU A 67 6.13 12.17 -11.84
CA LEU A 67 6.53 11.01 -12.61
C LEU A 67 5.85 10.95 -13.99
N GLY A 68 5.07 11.97 -14.34
CA GLY A 68 4.30 12.02 -15.59
C GLY A 68 3.30 10.87 -15.67
N ASP A 69 3.22 10.21 -16.83
CA ASP A 69 2.25 9.14 -17.09
C ASP A 69 2.56 7.80 -16.37
N GLU A 70 3.68 7.70 -15.64
CA GLU A 70 4.05 6.48 -14.94
C GLU A 70 3.19 6.26 -13.69
N LEU A 71 2.56 5.09 -13.63
CA LEU A 71 1.81 4.67 -12.45
C LEU A 71 2.72 3.98 -11.45
N THR A 72 2.53 4.33 -10.18
CA THR A 72 3.29 3.79 -9.06
C THR A 72 2.37 3.02 -8.11
N HIS A 73 2.95 2.12 -7.33
CA HIS A 73 2.19 1.33 -6.38
C HIS A 73 2.18 1.99 -5.00
N LEU A 74 1.07 1.87 -4.30
CA LEU A 74 0.96 2.29 -2.90
C LEU A 74 -0.01 1.38 -2.17
N THR A 75 0.40 0.90 -0.99
CA THR A 75 -0.49 0.17 -0.08
C THR A 75 -1.00 1.12 0.98
N VAL A 76 -2.31 1.15 1.18
CA VAL A 76 -2.96 2.00 2.18
C VAL A 76 -3.66 1.13 3.21
N LEU A 77 -3.30 1.30 4.48
CA LEU A 77 -3.90 0.63 5.62
C LEU A 77 -4.76 1.60 6.42
N ALA A 78 -5.94 1.16 6.85
CA ALA A 78 -6.78 1.91 7.77
C ALA A 78 -6.39 1.61 9.22
N ALA A 79 -5.85 2.60 9.92
CA ALA A 79 -5.46 2.48 11.33
C ALA A 79 -6.66 2.56 12.28
N ASN A 80 -7.73 3.24 11.86
CA ASN A 80 -8.96 3.42 12.64
C ASN A 80 -10.19 3.59 11.72
N ASN A 81 -11.36 3.80 12.31
CA ASN A 81 -12.62 3.94 11.56
C ASN A 81 -12.66 5.19 10.66
N THR A 82 -12.00 6.28 11.04
CA THR A 82 -11.85 7.47 10.17
C THR A 82 -11.03 7.11 8.93
N GLY A 83 -9.90 6.42 9.12
CA GLY A 83 -9.09 5.88 8.03
C GLY A 83 -9.85 4.91 7.14
N TYR A 84 -10.71 4.06 7.71
CA TYR A 84 -11.56 3.16 6.94
C TYR A 84 -12.56 3.92 6.05
N GLN A 85 -13.17 4.99 6.57
CA GLN A 85 -14.07 5.84 5.78
C GLN A 85 -13.30 6.57 4.67
N ASN A 86 -12.13 7.12 4.98
CA ASN A 86 -11.26 7.77 4.00
C ASN A 86 -10.79 6.80 2.90
N LEU A 87 -10.40 5.58 3.27
CA LEU A 87 -10.04 4.52 2.32
C LEU A 87 -11.23 4.16 1.42
N THR A 88 -12.44 4.07 1.97
CA THR A 88 -13.67 3.83 1.21
C THR A 88 -13.95 4.96 0.21
N LEU A 89 -13.78 6.21 0.64
CA LEU A 89 -13.91 7.38 -0.24
C LEU A 89 -12.85 7.39 -1.34
N LEU A 90 -11.61 7.03 -1.03
CA LEU A 90 -10.49 6.97 -1.97
C LEU A 90 -10.77 5.94 -3.08
N ILE A 91 -11.23 4.74 -2.70
CA ILE A 91 -11.68 3.70 -3.64
C ILE A 91 -12.83 4.23 -4.50
N SER A 92 -13.86 4.82 -3.89
CA SER A 92 -15.01 5.36 -4.61
C SER A 92 -14.58 6.44 -5.63
N LYS A 93 -13.69 7.35 -5.24
CA LYS A 93 -13.19 8.44 -6.10
C LYS A 93 -12.42 7.87 -7.30
N ALA A 94 -11.62 6.82 -7.10
CA ALA A 94 -10.88 6.12 -8.17
C ALA A 94 -11.83 5.51 -9.22
N TYR A 95 -12.89 4.83 -8.78
CA TYR A 95 -13.87 4.24 -9.69
C TYR A 95 -14.77 5.30 -10.37
N GLN A 96 -15.18 6.34 -9.65
CA GLN A 96 -16.07 7.40 -10.18
C GLN A 96 -15.42 8.28 -11.24
N ARG A 97 -14.11 8.47 -11.18
CA ARG A 97 -13.36 9.19 -12.22
C ARG A 97 -13.46 8.51 -13.60
N GLY A 98 -13.74 7.21 -13.61
CA GLY A 98 -13.64 6.38 -14.80
C GLY A 98 -12.19 5.99 -15.07
N TYR A 99 -12.01 4.84 -15.72
CA TYR A 99 -10.70 4.28 -15.99
C TYR A 99 -10.66 3.55 -17.33
N GLY A 100 -9.46 3.50 -17.92
CA GLY A 100 -9.17 2.76 -19.15
C GLY A 100 -8.59 1.37 -18.86
N ALA A 101 -7.76 0.87 -19.79
CA ALA A 101 -7.13 -0.45 -19.69
C ALA A 101 -6.18 -0.58 -18.48
N ALA A 102 -5.66 0.53 -17.94
CA ALA A 102 -4.78 0.54 -16.78
C ALA A 102 -5.49 0.27 -15.43
N GLY A 103 -6.84 0.20 -15.43
CA GLY A 103 -7.63 0.04 -14.21
C GLY A 103 -7.79 1.34 -13.42
N PRO A 104 -8.48 1.29 -12.27
CA PRO A 104 -8.71 2.46 -11.41
C PRO A 104 -7.39 3.02 -10.86
N ILE A 105 -7.28 4.35 -10.84
CA ILE A 105 -6.09 5.09 -10.44
C ILE A 105 -6.50 6.19 -9.47
N ILE A 106 -5.68 6.41 -8.44
CA ILE A 106 -5.82 7.55 -7.53
C ILE A 106 -4.79 8.63 -7.88
N GLU A 107 -5.16 9.89 -7.68
CA GLU A 107 -4.19 10.98 -7.66
C GLU A 107 -3.50 11.02 -6.30
N ARG A 108 -2.18 11.20 -6.30
CA ARG A 108 -1.40 11.35 -5.05
C ARG A 108 -1.98 12.45 -4.16
N ASP A 109 -2.43 13.55 -4.74
CA ASP A 109 -2.95 14.70 -4.00
C ASP A 109 -4.29 14.41 -3.30
N TRP A 110 -5.06 13.41 -3.73
CA TRP A 110 -6.27 13.00 -3.01
C TRP A 110 -5.94 12.45 -1.63
N LEU A 111 -4.72 11.94 -1.42
CA LEU A 111 -4.25 11.52 -0.11
C LEU A 111 -4.17 12.69 0.88
N VAL A 112 -3.94 13.93 0.41
CA VAL A 112 -3.88 15.11 1.28
C VAL A 112 -5.24 15.41 1.90
N GLU A 113 -6.30 15.31 1.09
CA GLU A 113 -7.69 15.50 1.52
C GLU A 113 -8.16 14.37 2.44
N LEU A 114 -7.77 13.13 2.14
CA LEU A 114 -8.25 11.90 2.80
C LEU A 114 -7.21 11.29 3.77
N LYS A 115 -6.27 12.09 4.29
CA LYS A 115 -5.10 11.57 5.03
C LYS A 115 -5.40 10.95 6.39
N GLU A 116 -6.48 11.35 7.07
CA GLU A 116 -6.66 11.03 8.48
C GLU A 116 -6.88 9.53 8.71
N GLY A 117 -6.19 8.95 9.69
CA GLY A 117 -6.35 7.54 10.05
C GLY A 117 -5.76 6.53 9.07
N LEU A 118 -5.03 6.98 8.04
CA LEU A 118 -4.34 6.13 7.08
C LEU A 118 -2.87 5.92 7.46
N ILE A 119 -2.35 4.73 7.17
CA ILE A 119 -0.93 4.36 7.16
C ILE A 119 -0.58 3.91 5.75
N LEU A 120 0.56 4.34 5.24
CA LEU A 120 1.03 4.10 3.88
C LEU A 120 2.27 3.21 3.88
N LEU A 121 2.31 2.23 2.99
CA LEU A 121 3.52 1.49 2.65
C LEU A 121 3.94 1.91 1.24
N SER A 122 5.23 2.16 1.06
CA SER A 122 5.75 2.89 -0.11
C SER A 122 5.54 2.21 -1.46
N GLY A 123 5.13 0.94 -1.54
CA GLY A 123 5.06 0.18 -2.80
C GLY A 123 6.41 -0.39 -3.25
N GLY A 124 7.42 -0.35 -2.36
CA GLY A 124 8.78 -0.80 -2.61
C GLY A 124 9.40 -0.19 -3.88
N ARG A 125 10.06 -1.03 -4.68
CA ARG A 125 10.66 -0.65 -5.97
C ARG A 125 9.65 -0.14 -7.02
N MET A 126 8.35 -0.40 -6.84
CA MET A 126 7.28 0.03 -7.74
C MET A 126 6.60 1.33 -7.29
N GLY A 127 6.93 1.80 -6.08
CA GLY A 127 6.48 3.07 -5.54
C GLY A 127 7.18 4.27 -6.15
N ASP A 128 6.65 5.47 -5.92
CA ASP A 128 7.21 6.71 -6.43
C ASP A 128 8.64 6.96 -5.93
N VAL A 129 8.87 6.89 -4.62
CA VAL A 129 10.20 7.00 -4.00
C VAL A 129 11.13 5.90 -4.53
N GLY A 130 10.64 4.67 -4.66
CA GLY A 130 11.45 3.55 -5.13
C GLY A 130 11.90 3.69 -6.59
N ARG A 131 11.02 4.16 -7.47
CA ARG A 131 11.35 4.47 -8.86
C ARG A 131 12.40 5.59 -8.95
N CYS A 132 12.25 6.63 -8.15
CA CYS A 132 13.21 7.74 -8.11
C CYS A 132 14.59 7.29 -7.62
N LEU A 133 14.64 6.44 -6.58
CA LEU A 133 15.88 5.85 -6.07
C LEU A 133 16.59 5.00 -7.13
N LEU A 134 15.86 4.11 -7.81
CA LEU A 134 16.43 3.26 -8.86
C LEU A 134 16.94 4.05 -10.07
N ARG A 135 16.36 5.22 -10.35
CA ARG A 135 16.83 6.15 -11.39
C ARG A 135 18.02 7.00 -10.95
N GLY A 136 18.37 6.99 -9.66
CA GLY A 136 19.42 7.84 -9.10
C GLY A 136 19.08 9.33 -9.12
N ASN A 137 17.79 9.71 -9.21
CA ASN A 137 17.39 11.11 -9.25
C ASN A 137 17.09 11.62 -7.84
N GLN A 138 18.14 12.07 -7.15
CA GLN A 138 18.05 12.51 -5.75
C GLN A 138 17.07 13.68 -5.53
N ALA A 139 16.97 14.61 -6.48
CA ALA A 139 16.06 15.75 -6.36
C ALA A 139 14.59 15.30 -6.31
N LEU A 140 14.20 14.35 -7.18
CA LEU A 140 12.85 13.78 -7.15
C LEU A 140 12.59 12.92 -5.92
N VAL A 141 13.61 12.22 -5.40
CA VAL A 141 13.50 11.48 -4.13
C VAL A 141 13.14 12.44 -3.00
N GLU A 142 13.88 13.56 -2.88
CA GLU A 142 13.64 14.55 -1.84
C GLU A 142 12.24 15.17 -1.94
N GLU A 143 11.77 15.46 -3.15
CA GLU A 143 10.43 16.00 -3.38
C GLU A 143 9.32 15.00 -3.03
N CYS A 144 9.47 13.73 -3.41
CA CYS A 144 8.51 12.69 -3.06
C CYS A 144 8.48 12.43 -1.54
N VAL A 145 9.64 12.36 -0.91
CA VAL A 145 9.75 12.18 0.55
C VAL A 145 9.14 13.37 1.30
N ALA A 146 9.38 14.60 0.84
CA ALA A 146 8.83 15.80 1.47
C ALA A 146 7.30 15.79 1.50
N PHE A 147 6.63 15.26 0.46
CA PHE A 147 5.18 15.08 0.45
C PHE A 147 4.70 14.17 1.60
N TYR A 148 5.36 13.02 1.78
CA TYR A 148 4.99 12.06 2.82
C TYR A 148 5.36 12.56 4.22
N GLU A 149 6.50 13.23 4.40
CA GLU A 149 6.88 13.86 5.67
C GLU A 149 5.87 14.94 6.08
N ALA A 150 5.38 15.73 5.13
CA ALA A 150 4.42 16.81 5.40
C ALA A 150 2.99 16.31 5.70
N HIS A 151 2.53 15.24 5.05
CA HIS A 151 1.14 14.80 5.12
C HIS A 151 0.91 13.51 5.92
N PHE A 152 1.93 12.66 6.02
CA PHE A 152 1.91 11.37 6.69
C PHE A 152 3.06 11.19 7.69
N PRO A 153 3.28 12.16 8.62
CA PRO A 153 4.27 11.98 9.68
C PRO A 153 3.92 10.73 10.50
N ASP A 154 4.93 9.92 10.79
CA ASP A 154 4.85 8.62 11.49
C ASP A 154 3.88 7.59 10.88
N ARG A 155 3.43 7.83 9.64
CA ARG A 155 2.40 7.04 8.96
C ARG A 155 2.77 6.69 7.52
N TYR A 156 4.02 6.86 7.15
CA TYR A 156 4.59 6.41 5.89
C TYR A 156 5.80 5.52 6.17
N PHE A 157 5.80 4.33 5.60
CA PHE A 157 6.84 3.33 5.81
C PHE A 157 7.45 2.91 4.47
N LEU A 158 8.78 2.86 4.43
CA LEU A 158 9.53 2.34 3.29
C LEU A 158 9.41 0.81 3.27
N GLU A 159 8.78 0.28 2.25
CA GLU A 159 8.44 -1.13 2.12
C GLU A 159 9.60 -1.93 1.51
N LEU A 160 10.10 -2.93 2.22
CA LEU A 160 11.21 -3.78 1.81
C LEU A 160 10.71 -5.19 1.48
N ILE A 161 10.91 -5.61 0.22
CA ILE A 161 10.43 -6.90 -0.28
C ILE A 161 11.61 -7.75 -0.75
N ARG A 162 11.65 -9.01 -0.33
CA ARG A 162 12.64 -10.00 -0.78
C ARG A 162 11.95 -11.23 -1.35
N THR A 163 11.63 -11.16 -2.64
CA THR A 163 11.03 -12.27 -3.40
C THR A 163 11.93 -12.78 -4.53
N GLY A 164 13.15 -12.24 -4.63
CA GLY A 164 14.14 -12.62 -5.65
C GLY A 164 13.84 -12.03 -7.02
N ARG A 165 13.04 -10.95 -7.10
CA ARG A 165 12.76 -10.26 -8.36
C ARG A 165 13.85 -9.23 -8.67
N GLN A 166 13.93 -8.86 -9.94
CA GLN A 166 14.87 -7.86 -10.42
C GLN A 166 14.71 -6.52 -9.66
N ASP A 167 15.85 -5.90 -9.37
CA ASP A 167 16.01 -4.60 -8.72
C ASP A 167 15.50 -4.50 -7.27
N GLU A 168 15.03 -5.59 -6.65
CA GLU A 168 14.58 -5.57 -5.25
C GLU A 168 15.72 -5.27 -4.29
N GLU A 169 16.86 -5.95 -4.40
CA GLU A 169 17.97 -5.74 -3.46
C GLU A 169 18.66 -4.39 -3.69
N THR A 170 18.76 -3.94 -4.95
CA THR A 170 19.26 -2.60 -5.29
C THR A 170 18.40 -1.50 -4.66
N TYR A 171 17.07 -1.60 -4.81
CA TYR A 171 16.14 -0.69 -4.15
C TYR A 171 16.26 -0.79 -2.63
N LEU A 172 16.34 -1.99 -2.06
CA LEU A 172 16.41 -2.22 -0.62
C LEU A 172 17.62 -1.50 -0.01
N HIS A 173 18.80 -1.63 -0.61
CA HIS A 173 19.99 -0.92 -0.14
C HIS A 173 19.80 0.60 -0.16
N ALA A 174 19.30 1.15 -1.27
CA ALA A 174 19.05 2.58 -1.40
C ALA A 174 17.95 3.09 -0.44
N ALA A 175 16.90 2.28 -0.21
CA ALA A 175 15.81 2.62 0.69
C ALA A 175 16.25 2.62 2.16
N VAL A 176 17.15 1.70 2.55
CA VAL A 176 17.73 1.68 3.90
C VAL A 176 18.64 2.89 4.12
N GLU A 177 19.47 3.25 3.15
CA GLU A 177 20.29 4.48 3.22
C GLU A 177 19.42 5.73 3.35
N LEU A 178 18.34 5.82 2.58
CA LEU A 178 17.36 6.91 2.67
C LEU A 178 16.67 6.94 4.05
N ALA A 179 16.29 5.77 4.55
CA ALA A 179 15.65 5.62 5.86
C ALA A 179 16.54 6.14 6.99
N GLU A 180 17.83 5.78 6.98
CA GLU A 180 18.81 6.26 7.96
C GLU A 180 19.05 7.77 7.84
N ALA A 181 19.17 8.29 6.61
CA ALA A 181 19.44 9.71 6.36
C ALA A 181 18.28 10.62 6.76
N ARG A 182 17.02 10.17 6.62
CA ARG A 182 15.81 10.96 6.87
C ARG A 182 15.08 10.59 8.16
N GLY A 183 15.51 9.53 8.84
CA GLY A 183 14.81 8.98 10.01
C GLY A 183 13.45 8.37 9.67
N LEU A 184 13.28 7.86 8.44
CA LEU A 184 12.04 7.22 8.01
C LEU A 184 11.99 5.76 8.46
N PRO A 185 10.83 5.24 8.87
CA PRO A 185 10.72 3.85 9.26
C PRO A 185 10.66 2.92 8.03
N VAL A 186 11.22 1.72 8.17
CA VAL A 186 11.16 0.65 7.18
C VAL A 186 10.22 -0.47 7.65
N VAL A 187 9.62 -1.20 6.71
CA VAL A 187 8.75 -2.35 7.00
C VAL A 187 8.99 -3.46 5.98
N ALA A 188 8.99 -4.72 6.43
CA ALA A 188 9.09 -5.87 5.54
C ALA A 188 7.70 -6.41 5.19
N THR A 189 7.49 -6.79 3.93
CA THR A 189 6.23 -7.37 3.43
C THR A 189 6.44 -8.61 2.58
#